data_AF-A0A519G345-F1
#
_entry.id   AF-A0A519G345-F1
#
_cell.length_a   1.000
_cell.length_b   1.000
_cell.length_c   1.000
_cell.angle_alpha   90.00
_cell.angle_beta   90.00
_cell.angle_gamma   90.00
#
_symmetry.space_group_name_H-M   'P 1'
#
loop_
_entity.id
_entity.type
_entity.pdbx_description
1 polymer ?
#
loop_
_entity_poly.entity_id
_entity_poly.type
_entity_poly.pdbx_seq_one_letter_code
_entity_poly.pdbx_strand_id
1 'polypeptide(L)' 'AVSQRLPTGVTVVEWGSGLAESLSSERLELTLERAADDVRTLTVTPVGKRWLTALSEGDLSEALK' A
#
# COMPACT_ATOMS: atom_id res chain seq x y z
N ALA A 1 23.09 15.77 3.04
CA ALA A 1 21.73 15.40 2.62
C ALA A 1 21.11 14.62 3.77
N VAL A 2 20.05 15.16 4.39
CA VAL A 2 19.40 14.53 5.54
C VAL A 2 18.58 13.35 5.03
N SER A 3 18.99 12.12 5.37
CA SER A 3 18.21 10.91 5.18
C SER A 3 17.44 10.65 6.49
N GLN A 4 16.14 10.95 6.50
CA GLN A 4 15.27 10.55 7.60
C GLN A 4 14.72 9.15 7.30
N ARG A 5 15.38 8.12 7.83
CA ARG A 5 14.73 6.82 8.04
C ARG A 5 14.17 6.80 9.46
N LEU A 6 12.85 6.70 9.59
CA LEU A 6 12.19 6.45 10.88
C LEU A 6 12.33 4.95 11.22
N PRO A 7 12.80 4.56 12.42
CA PRO A 7 13.12 3.15 12.72
C PRO A 7 11.90 2.20 12.75
N THR A 8 10.68 2.73 12.74
CA THR A 8 9.41 1.98 12.59
C THR A 8 8.36 2.83 11.83
N GLY A 9 8.75 3.49 10.74
CA GLY A 9 7.84 4.31 9.94
C GLY A 9 7.18 3.55 8.78
N VAL A 10 5.96 3.94 8.42
CA VAL A 10 5.34 3.61 7.13
C VAL A 10 5.51 4.81 6.20
N THR A 11 6.00 4.57 4.98
CA THR A 11 6.06 5.59 3.93
C THR A 11 4.86 5.41 3.01
N VAL A 12 4.07 6.46 2.83
CA VAL A 12 2.98 6.51 1.84
C VAL A 12 3.43 7.40 0.69
N VAL A 13 3.25 6.90 -0.53
CA VAL A 13 3.57 7.64 -1.76
C VAL A 13 2.30 7.73 -2.59
N GLU A 14 1.81 8.95 -2.81
CA GLU A 14 0.71 9.19 -3.73
C GLU A 14 1.25 9.37 -5.16
N TRP A 15 0.50 8.90 -6.16
CA TRP A 15 0.89 8.95 -7.58
C TRP A 15 2.26 8.30 -7.85
N GLY A 16 2.57 7.25 -7.10
CA GLY A 16 3.91 6.67 -7.05
C GLY A 16 4.32 5.77 -8.21
N SER A 17 3.47 5.58 -9.25
CA SER A 17 3.83 4.75 -10.40
C SER A 17 5.12 5.26 -11.06
N GLY A 18 6.11 4.38 -11.23
CA GLY A 18 7.44 4.70 -11.76
C GLY A 18 8.44 5.26 -10.74
N LEU A 19 8.00 5.63 -9.52
CA LEU A 19 8.86 6.10 -8.42
C LEU A 19 8.94 5.09 -7.28
N ALA A 20 7.81 4.50 -6.87
CA ALA A 20 7.69 3.63 -5.72
C ALA A 20 8.51 2.33 -5.85
N GLU A 21 8.71 1.86 -7.08
CA GLU A 21 9.52 0.69 -7.42
C GLU A 21 10.98 0.89 -7.05
N SER A 22 11.48 2.13 -7.15
CA SER A 22 12.84 2.49 -6.75
C SER A 22 13.00 2.66 -5.24
N LEU A 23 11.90 2.97 -4.54
CA LEU A 23 11.89 3.23 -3.09
C LEU A 23 11.86 1.94 -2.28
N SER A 24 11.16 0.90 -2.76
CA SER A 24 11.13 -0.40 -2.10
C SER A 24 10.78 -1.54 -3.05
N SER A 25 11.50 -2.66 -2.92
CA SER A 25 11.18 -3.93 -3.57
C SER A 25 10.00 -4.67 -2.91
N GLU A 26 9.66 -4.33 -1.66
CA GLU A 26 8.48 -4.84 -0.96
C GLU A 26 7.54 -3.69 -0.57
N ARG A 27 6.32 -3.66 -1.11
CA ARG A 27 5.34 -2.58 -0.92
C ARG A 27 3.90 -3.09 -1.07
N LEU A 28 2.94 -2.29 -0.63
CA LEU A 28 1.54 -2.43 -1.01
C LEU A 28 1.21 -1.37 -2.05
N GLU A 29 0.63 -1.79 -3.17
CA GLU A 29 0.07 -0.87 -4.16
C GLU A 29 -1.44 -0.77 -3.91
N LEU A 30 -1.92 0.47 -3.78
CA LEU A 30 -3.31 0.77 -3.47
C LEU A 30 -3.90 1.56 -4.62
N THR A 31 -4.95 1.03 -5.25
CA THR A 31 -5.69 1.72 -6.31
C THR A 31 -7.10 1.99 -5.81
N LEU A 32 -7.50 3.26 -5.80
CA LEU A 32 -8.87 3.66 -5.47
C LEU A 32 -9.61 4.05 -6.75
N GLU A 33 -10.69 3.35 -7.03
CA GLU A 33 -11.58 3.66 -8.14
C GLU A 33 -12.89 4.25 -7.62
N ARG A 34 -13.34 5.33 -8.25
CA ARG A 34 -14.60 6.00 -7.93
C ARG A 34 -15.70 5.55 -8.87
N ALA A 35 -16.77 5.00 -8.31
CA ALA A 35 -18.02 4.75 -9.01
C ALA A 35 -18.88 6.02 -9.10
N ALA A 36 -19.91 5.99 -9.95
CA ALA A 36 -20.80 7.12 -10.20
C ALA A 36 -21.69 7.49 -8.99
N ASP A 37 -21.94 6.52 -8.11
CA ASP A 37 -22.70 6.65 -6.87
C ASP A 37 -21.85 7.04 -5.66
N ASP A 38 -20.61 7.48 -5.91
CA ASP A 38 -19.61 7.83 -4.91
C ASP A 38 -19.11 6.70 -4.01
N VAL A 39 -19.43 5.45 -4.32
CA VAL A 39 -18.71 4.31 -3.74
C VAL A 39 -17.26 4.32 -4.24
N ARG A 40 -16.33 3.90 -3.38
CA ARG A 40 -14.91 3.70 -3.72
C ARG A 40 -14.57 2.23 -3.61
N THR A 41 -13.96 1.68 -4.66
CA THR A 41 -13.36 0.35 -4.62
C THR A 41 -11.87 0.52 -4.37
N LEU A 42 -11.36 -0.09 -3.29
CA LEU A 42 -9.94 -0.19 -3.01
C LEU A 42 -9.42 -1.55 -3.49
N THR A 43 -8.50 -1.53 -4.45
CA THR A 43 -7.72 -2.70 -4.82
C THR A 43 -6.37 -2.65 -4.11
N VAL A 44 -6.04 -3.71 -3.37
CA VAL A 44 -4.77 -3.87 -2.66
C VAL A 44 -3.94 -4.93 -3.36
N THR A 45 -2.80 -4.53 -3.94
CA THR A 45 -1.87 -5.45 -4.60
C THR A 45 -0.59 -5.58 -3.76
N PRO A 46 -0.36 -6.74 -3.12
CA PRO A 46 0.90 -6.98 -2.43
C PRO A 46 2.05 -7.20 -3.42
N VAL A 47 3.17 -6.52 -3.17
CA VAL A 47 4.43 -6.74 -3.88
C VAL A 47 5.47 -7.17 -2.86
N GLY A 48 6.01 -8.38 -3.01
CA GLY A 48 7.01 -8.95 -2.11
C GLY A 48 6.43 -9.90 -1.05
N LYS A 49 7.29 -10.76 -0.51
CA LYS A 49 6.88 -11.88 0.36
C LYS A 49 6.33 -11.40 1.70
N ARG A 50 6.86 -10.30 2.22
CA ARG A 50 6.40 -9.68 3.48
C ARG A 50 4.89 -9.46 3.50
N TRP A 51 4.32 -9.01 2.39
CA TRP A 51 2.92 -8.58 2.32
C TRP A 51 1.98 -9.72 1.94
N LEU A 52 2.45 -10.76 1.26
CA LEU A 52 1.63 -11.93 0.93
C LEU A 52 1.15 -12.68 2.18
N THR A 53 1.93 -12.68 3.25
CA THR A 53 1.54 -13.34 4.52
C THR A 53 0.64 -12.46 5.39
N ALA A 54 0.72 -11.14 5.26
CA ALA A 54 -0.04 -10.19 6.07
C ALA A 54 -1.48 -9.95 5.58
N LEU A 55 -1.81 -10.39 4.36
CA LEU A 55 -3.10 -10.16 3.72
C LEU A 55 -3.97 -11.43 3.70
N SER A 56 -3.89 -12.27 4.74
CA SER A 56 -4.89 -13.33 4.89
C SER A 56 -6.27 -12.68 5.03
N GLU A 57 -7.31 -13.33 4.50
CA GLU A 57 -8.64 -12.70 4.27
C GLU A 57 -9.25 -12.09 5.56
N GLY A 58 -8.92 -12.64 6.73
CA GLY A 58 -9.35 -12.11 8.03
C GLY A 58 -8.62 -10.81 8.45
N ASP A 59 -7.33 -10.68 8.12
CA ASP A 59 -6.48 -9.57 8.58
C ASP A 59 -6.82 -8.25 7.87
N LEU A 60 -7.20 -8.32 6.59
CA LEU A 60 -7.60 -7.16 5.80
C LEU A 60 -8.90 -6.53 6.27
N SER A 61 -9.84 -7.34 6.74
CA SER A 61 -11.15 -6.88 7.19
C SER A 61 -11.08 -6.07 8.50
N GLU A 62 -10.10 -6.36 9.37
CA GLU A 62 -9.84 -5.58 10.59
C GLU A 62 -9.02 -4.33 10.29
N ALA A 63 -8.07 -4.39 9.35
CA ALA A 63 -7.20 -3.26 9.01
C ALA A 63 -7.92 -2.12 8.26
N LEU A 64 -9.06 -2.41 7.63
CA LEU A 64 -9.84 -1.45 6.83
C LEU A 64 -11.10 -0.91 7.54
N LYS A 65 -11.29 -1.24 8.83
CA LYS A 65 -12.29 -0.60 9.71
C LYS A 65 -11.76 0.73 10.25
#